data_AF-A0A1I6P621-F1
#
_entry.id   AF-A0A1I6P621-F1
#
_cell.length_a   1.000
_cell.length_b   1.000
_cell.length_c   1.000
_cell.angle_alpha   90.00
_cell.angle_beta   90.00
_cell.angle_gamma   90.00
#
_symmetry.space_group_name_H-M   'P 1'
#
loop_
_entity.id
_entity.type
_entity.pdbx_description
1 polymer ?
#
loop_
_entity_poly.entity_id
_entity_poly.type
_entity_poly.pdbx_seq_one_letter_code
_entity_poly.pdbx_strand_id
1 'polypeptide(L)' 'MVLVVVILLLAVGVFLIVRSNKEDENSVLLRWVGISIVIMSLFFIVFLAYQIIDIETHRVGH' A
#
# COMPACT_ATOMS: atom_id res chain seq x y z
N MET A 1 2.65 6.07 -13.22
CA MET A 1 1.51 6.62 -12.47
C MET A 1 1.12 5.74 -11.27
N VAL A 2 0.86 4.45 -11.44
CA VAL A 2 0.44 3.54 -10.34
C VAL A 2 1.44 3.47 -9.18
N LEU A 3 2.74 3.42 -9.47
CA LEU A 3 3.79 3.34 -8.45
C LEU A 3 3.82 4.58 -7.54
N VAL A 4 3.55 5.78 -8.09
CA VAL A 4 3.45 7.03 -7.33
C VAL A 4 2.25 7.00 -6.39
N VAL A 5 1.11 6.46 -6.84
CA VAL A 5 -0.10 6.33 -6.02
C VAL A 5 0.15 5.38 -4.85
N VAL A 6 0.83 4.26 -5.08
CA VAL A 6 1.17 3.29 -4.01
C VAL A 6 2.08 3.91 -2.95
N ILE A 7 3.08 4.71 -3.36
CA ILE A 7 3.96 5.43 -2.41
C ILE A 7 3.14 6.43 -1.56
N LEU A 8 2.23 7.18 -2.18
CA LEU A 8 1.37 8.11 -1.45
C LEU A 8 0.45 7.38 -0.46
N LEU A 9 -0.13 6.25 -0.85
CA LEU A 9 -0.96 5.43 0.03
C LEU A 9 -0.17 4.91 1.23
N LEU A 10 1.07 4.44 1.02
CA LEU A 10 1.96 4.05 2.11
C LEU A 10 2.25 5.21 3.07
N ALA A 11 2.57 6.39 2.53
CA ALA A 11 2.83 7.58 3.34
C ALA A 11 1.60 7.95 4.19
N VAL A 12 0.39 7.92 3.61
CA VAL A 12 -0.87 8.18 4.32
C VAL A 12 -1.14 7.11 5.38
N GLY A 13 -0.96 5.83 5.06
CA GLY A 13 -1.16 4.73 5.99
C GLY A 13 -0.24 4.84 7.21
N VAL A 14 1.05 5.08 6.98
CA VAL A 14 2.03 5.32 8.06
C VAL A 14 1.68 6.57 8.86
N PHE A 15 1.31 7.66 8.20
CA PHE A 15 0.90 8.89 8.88
C PHE A 15 -0.31 8.67 9.80
N LEU A 16 -1.33 7.92 9.35
CA LEU A 16 -2.50 7.60 10.18
C LEU A 16 -2.12 6.74 11.38
N ILE A 17 -1.23 5.75 11.21
CA ILE A 17 -0.71 4.95 12.33
C ILE A 17 0.06 5.82 13.33
N VAL A 18 0.94 6.70 12.87
CA VAL A 18 1.70 7.59 13.76
C VAL A 18 0.77 8.56 14.48
N ARG A 19 -0.20 9.13 13.77
CA ARG A 19 -1.21 10.03 14.35
C ARG A 19 -2.08 9.30 15.38
N SER A 20 -2.40 8.05 15.13
CA SER A 20 -3.24 7.23 16.03
C SER A 20 -2.62 6.98 17.40
N ASN A 21 -1.32 7.20 17.58
CA ASN A 21 -0.66 7.09 18.88
C ASN A 21 -0.94 8.28 19.81
N LYS A 22 -1.60 9.34 19.32
CA LYS A 22 -2.10 10.41 20.18
C LYS A 22 -3.40 9.93 20.84
N GLU A 23 -3.56 10.19 22.14
CA GLU A 23 -4.75 9.83 22.93
C GLU A 23 -5.97 10.63 22.45
N ASP A 24 -6.51 10.22 21.31
CA ASP A 24 -7.77 10.69 20.75
C ASP A 24 -8.81 9.55 20.82
N GLU A 25 -10.09 9.91 20.95
CA GLU A 25 -11.23 8.98 20.99
C GLU A 25 -11.26 8.03 19.76
N ASN A 26 -10.72 8.49 18.63
CA ASN A 26 -10.65 7.73 17.37
C ASN A 26 -9.29 7.06 17.12
N SER A 27 -8.38 7.06 18.10
CA SER A 27 -7.03 6.48 17.98
C SER A 27 -7.06 5.04 17.47
N VAL A 28 -7.86 4.16 18.09
CA VAL A 28 -7.95 2.75 17.68
C VAL A 28 -8.42 2.61 16.24
N LEU A 29 -9.45 3.37 15.84
CA LEU A 29 -10.03 3.33 14.50
C LEU A 29 -9.02 3.83 13.44
N LEU A 30 -8.35 4.96 13.71
CA LEU A 30 -7.29 5.51 12.86
C LEU A 30 -6.12 4.52 12.69
N ARG A 31 -5.76 3.80 13.76
CA ARG A 31 -4.72 2.78 13.72
C ARG A 31 -5.10 1.62 12.80
N TRP A 32 -6.32 1.10 12.94
CA TRP A 32 -6.82 0.02 12.09
C TRP A 32 -6.92 0.44 10.62
N VAL A 33 -7.45 1.63 10.34
CA VAL A 33 -7.51 2.19 8.98
C VAL A 33 -6.11 2.32 8.38
N GLY A 34 -5.15 2.87 9.13
CA GLY A 34 -3.77 2.99 8.69
C GLY A 34 -3.12 1.64 8.39
N ILE A 35 -3.32 0.63 9.25
CA ILE A 35 -2.83 -0.74 9.04
C ILE A 35 -3.45 -1.34 7.76
N SER A 36 -4.77 -1.20 7.56
CA SER A 36 -5.45 -1.69 6.35
C SER A 36 -4.90 -1.06 5.07
N ILE A 37 -4.62 0.25 5.08
CA ILE A 37 -4.03 0.96 3.94
C ILE A 37 -2.62 0.42 3.64
N VAL A 38 -1.81 0.18 4.67
CA VAL A 38 -0.46 -0.39 4.49
C VAL A 38 -0.55 -1.79 3.88
N ILE A 39 -1.42 -2.66 4.41
CA ILE A 39 -1.61 -4.02 3.90
C ILE A 39 -2.07 -4.00 2.43
N MET A 40 -3.10 -3.21 2.10
CA MET A 40 -3.58 -3.07 0.71
C MET A 40 -2.48 -2.58 -0.23
N SER A 41 -1.66 -1.63 0.22
CA SER A 41 -0.54 -1.11 -0.57
C SER A 41 0.51 -2.20 -0.85
N LEU A 42 0.80 -3.08 0.11
CA LEU A 42 1.69 -4.22 -0.10
C LEU A 42 1.13 -5.21 -1.14
N PHE A 43 -0.17 -5.51 -1.08
CA PHE A 43 -0.82 -6.33 -2.11
C PHE A 43 -0.71 -5.71 -3.50
N PHE A 44 -0.88 -4.39 -3.61
CA PHE A 44 -0.67 -3.68 -4.88
C PHE A 44 0.76 -3.84 -5.41
N ILE A 45 1.78 -3.76 -4.55
CA ILE A 45 3.18 -3.96 -4.97
C ILE A 45 3.39 -5.37 -5.52
N VAL A 46 2.89 -6.39 -4.81
CA VAL A 46 3.00 -7.80 -5.25
C VAL A 46 2.29 -8.00 -6.59
N PHE A 47 1.09 -7.45 -6.73
CA PHE A 47 0.34 -7.53 -7.98
C PHE A 47 1.06 -6.84 -9.14
N LEU A 48 1.67 -5.68 -8.89
CA LEU A 48 2.43 -4.93 -9.89
C LEU A 48 3.69 -5.70 -10.31
N ALA A 49 4.39 -6.33 -9.37
CA ALA A 49 5.51 -7.22 -9.67
C ALA A 49 5.07 -8.42 -10.52
N TYR A 50 3.91 -9.02 -10.20
CA TYR A 50 3.37 -10.13 -10.98
C TYR A 50 3.04 -9.71 -12.43
N GLN A 51 2.44 -8.54 -12.64
CA GLN A 51 2.20 -8.02 -13.99
C GLN A 51 3.49 -7.79 -14.77
N ILE A 52 4.55 -7.30 -14.14
CA ILE A 52 5.85 -7.10 -14.81
C ILE A 52 6.41 -8.45 -15.27
N ILE A 53 6.39 -9.46 -14.42
CA ILE A 53 6.86 -10.81 -14.75
C ILE A 53 6.04 -11.42 -15.90
N ASP A 54 4.72 -11.26 -15.87
CA ASP A 54 3.83 -11.75 -16.93
C ASP A 54 4.13 -11.08 -18.27
N ILE A 55 4.36 -9.76 -18.27
CA ILE A 55 4.78 -9.00 -19.46
C ILE A 55 6.13 -9.50 -20.00
N GLU A 56 7.11 -9.76 -19.12
CA GLU A 56 8.41 -10.30 -19.55
C GLU A 56 8.29 -11.71 -20.12
N THR A 57 7.46 -12.56 -19.53
CA THR A 57 7.23 -13.93 -20.01
C THR A 57 6.63 -13.95 -21.40
N HIS A 58 5.66 -13.07 -21.68
CA HIS A 58 5.07 -12.91 -23.02
C HIS A 58 6.06 -12.34 -24.06
N ARG A 59 7.12 -11.65 -23.62
CA ARG A 59 8.15 -11.09 -24.50
C ARG A 59 9.23 -12.10 -24.89
N VAL A 60 9.44 -13.15 -24.08
CA VAL A 60 10.41 -14.23 -24.33
C VAL A 60 9.80 -15.37 -25.17
N GLY A 61 8.47 -15.52 -25.15
CA GLY A 61 7.75 -16.52 -25.94
C GLY A 61 7.49 -16.14 -27.41
N HIS A 62 8.04 -15.02 -27.89
CA HIS A 62 7.83 -14.50 -29.23
C HIS A 62 9.13 -14.44 -30.06
#